data_AF-A0A1I7IBM7-F1
#
_entry.id   AF-A0A1I7IBM7-F1
#
_cell.length_a   1.000
_cell.length_b   1.000
_cell.length_c   1.000
_cell.angle_alpha   90.00
_cell.angle_beta   90.00
_cell.angle_gamma   90.00
#
_symmetry.space_group_name_H-M   'P 1'
#
loop_
_entity.id
_entity.type
_entity.pdbx_description
1 polymer ?
#
loop_
_entity_poly.entity_id
_entity_poly.type
_entity_poly.pdbx_seq_one_letter_code
_entity_poly.pdbx_strand_id
1 'polypeptide(L)'
;MSTAPVIQSPAPPTVECFICHRQHPIQATVQLATGERVCEAPECRGTVVQCDYCEELFYDEDIHLSRAGVNLCGTCARKHAEAFDWRWIEA
;
A
#
# COMPACT_ATOMS: atom_id res chain seq x y z
N MET A 1 0.26 -44.38 30.17
CA MET A 1 0.84 -43.06 29.89
C MET A 1 0.33 -42.63 28.52
N SER A 2 -0.65 -41.72 28.45
CA SER A 2 -1.21 -41.24 27.18
C SER A 2 -0.63 -39.87 26.85
N THR A 3 0.21 -39.81 25.82
CA THR A 3 0.71 -38.56 25.23
C THR A 3 -0.41 -37.93 24.39
N ALA A 4 -0.88 -36.76 24.81
CA ALA A 4 -1.79 -35.94 24.02
C ALA A 4 -1.11 -35.46 22.72
N PRO A 5 -1.82 -35.42 21.59
CA PRO A 5 -1.26 -34.96 20.33
C PRO A 5 -1.01 -33.45 20.39
N VAL A 6 0.20 -33.03 20.02
CA VAL A 6 0.55 -31.62 19.82
C VAL A 6 -0.19 -31.14 18.58
N ILE A 7 -1.21 -30.30 18.76
CA ILE A 7 -1.88 -29.61 17.67
C ILE A 7 -0.85 -28.66 17.07
N GLN A 8 -0.24 -29.04 15.95
CA GLN A 8 0.55 -28.13 15.14
C GLN A 8 -0.42 -27.15 14.48
N SER A 9 -0.57 -25.95 15.05
CA SER A 9 -1.26 -24.86 14.37
C SER A 9 -0.57 -24.63 13.03
N PRO A 10 -1.31 -24.53 11.91
CA PRO A 10 -0.71 -24.25 10.61
C PRO A 10 0.03 -22.92 10.69
N ALA A 11 1.23 -22.88 10.11
CA ALA A 11 1.99 -21.64 10.00
C ALA A 11 1.10 -20.57 9.33
N PRO A 12 1.11 -19.32 9.84
CA PRO A 12 0.30 -18.26 9.25
C PRO A 12 0.64 -18.09 7.77
N PRO A 13 -0.34 -17.80 6.90
CA PRO A 13 -0.09 -17.65 5.48
C PRO A 13 0.87 -16.48 5.24
N THR A 14 1.87 -16.72 4.39
CA THR A 14 2.89 -15.75 4.04
C THR A 14 2.76 -15.35 2.57
N VAL A 15 3.24 -14.16 2.25
CA VAL A 15 3.33 -13.63 0.89
C VAL A 15 4.69 -12.95 0.72
N GLU A 16 5.22 -13.03 -0.49
CA GLU A 16 6.44 -12.31 -0.84
C GLU A 16 6.14 -10.81 -0.97
N CYS A 17 6.90 -9.99 -0.25
CA CYS A 17 6.88 -8.55 -0.45
C CYS A 17 7.52 -8.22 -1.80
N PHE A 18 6.83 -7.47 -2.64
CA PHE A 18 7.29 -7.11 -3.97
C PHE A 18 8.58 -6.25 -3.96
N ILE A 19 8.82 -5.48 -2.89
CA ILE A 19 9.97 -4.57 -2.79
C ILE A 19 11.22 -5.27 -2.24
N CYS A 20 11.08 -5.95 -1.09
CA CYS A 20 12.23 -6.55 -0.41
C CYS A 20 12.43 -8.04 -0.75
N HIS A 21 11.51 -8.64 -1.52
CA HIS A 21 11.53 -10.05 -1.95
C HIS A 21 11.62 -11.07 -0.80
N ARG A 22 11.19 -10.68 0.41
CA ARG A 22 11.14 -11.56 1.58
C ARG A 22 9.71 -12.03 1.83
N GLN A 23 9.59 -13.20 2.45
CA GLN A 23 8.29 -13.73 2.89
C GLN A 23 7.84 -13.02 4.18
N HIS A 24 6.65 -12.44 4.15
CA HIS A 24 6.02 -11.78 5.29
C HIS A 24 4.65 -12.39 5.56
N PRO A 25 4.17 -12.41 6.82
CA PRO A 25 2.78 -12.75 7.10
C PRO A 25 1.84 -11.85 6.30
N ILE A 26 0.78 -12.42 5.72
CA ILE A 26 -0.21 -11.65 4.93
C ILE A 26 -0.73 -10.42 5.69
N GLN A 27 -0.97 -10.56 6.99
CA GLN A 27 -1.43 -9.51 7.90
C GLN A 27 -0.40 -8.40 8.16
N ALA A 28 0.86 -8.60 7.81
CA ALA A 28 1.95 -7.62 7.91
C ALA A 28 2.32 -7.01 6.55
N THR A 29 1.44 -7.15 5.56
CA THR A 29 1.58 -6.59 4.22
C THR A 29 0.35 -5.78 3.84
N VAL A 30 0.55 -4.72 3.08
CA VAL A 30 -0.51 -3.94 2.44
C VAL A 30 -0.62 -4.33 0.98
N GLN A 31 -1.81 -4.23 0.40
CA GLN A 31 -2.03 -4.46 -1.02
C GLN A 31 -2.10 -3.11 -1.75
N LEU A 32 -1.34 -2.98 -2.84
CA LEU A 32 -1.36 -1.82 -3.72
C LEU A 32 -2.51 -1.94 -4.73
N ALA A 33 -2.85 -0.81 -5.35
CA ALA A 33 -3.82 -0.76 -6.45
C ALA A 33 -3.41 -1.60 -7.67
N THR A 34 -2.10 -1.81 -7.87
CA THR A 34 -1.53 -2.73 -8.88
C THR A 34 -1.82 -4.21 -8.57
N GLY A 35 -2.26 -4.51 -7.35
CA GLY A 35 -2.50 -5.86 -6.84
C GLY A 35 -1.31 -6.47 -6.09
N GLU A 36 -0.14 -5.84 -6.16
CA GLU A 36 1.08 -6.28 -5.48
C GLU A 36 0.98 -6.10 -3.97
N ARG A 37 1.77 -6.88 -3.22
CA ARG A 37 1.81 -6.79 -1.76
C ARG A 37 3.16 -6.32 -1.27
N VAL A 38 3.13 -5.36 -0.35
CA VAL A 38 4.33 -4.70 0.16
C VAL A 38 4.34 -4.75 1.68
N CYS A 39 5.54 -4.92 2.24
CA CYS A 39 5.74 -5.01 3.68
C CYS A 39 5.64 -3.64 4.37
N GLU A 40 5.30 -3.59 5.65
CA GLU A 40 5.27 -2.31 6.39
C GLU A 40 6.65 -1.82 6.89
N ALA A 41 7.73 -2.54 6.57
CA ALA A 41 9.07 -2.11 6.96
C ALA A 41 9.38 -0.72 6.39
N PRO A 42 10.12 0.15 7.11
CA PRO A 42 10.36 1.53 6.67
C PRO A 42 10.92 1.64 5.24
N GLU A 43 11.79 0.71 4.84
CA GLU A 43 12.37 0.62 3.50
C GLU A 43 11.35 0.22 2.41
N CYS A 44 10.32 -0.55 2.76
CA CYS A 44 9.21 -0.94 1.87
C CYS A 44 8.11 0.13 1.84
N ARG A 45 7.88 0.82 2.96
CA ARG A 45 6.78 1.78 3.12
C ARG A 45 7.12 3.15 2.54
N GLY A 46 8.38 3.55 2.57
CA GLY A 46 8.83 4.86 2.05
C GLY A 46 8.60 5.06 0.55
N THR A 47 8.33 3.99 -0.19
CA THR A 47 8.05 4.00 -1.63
C THR A 47 6.56 3.94 -1.97
N VAL A 48 5.68 3.87 -0.96
CA VAL A 48 4.23 3.70 -1.15
C VAL A 48 3.49 4.93 -0.62
N VAL A 49 2.61 5.49 -1.44
CA VAL A 49 1.83 6.70 -1.18
C VAL A 49 0.35 6.42 -1.40
N GLN A 50 -0.51 6.94 -0.54
CA GLN A 50 -1.97 6.85 -0.72
C GLN A 50 -2.46 7.95 -1.65
N CYS A 51 -3.34 7.60 -2.59
CA CYS A 51 -4.07 8.59 -3.37
C CYS A 51 -5.18 9.20 -2.53
N ASP A 52 -5.21 10.52 -2.34
CA ASP A 52 -6.21 11.21 -1.51
C ASP A 52 -7.63 11.18 -2.10
N TYR A 53 -7.79 10.80 -3.38
CA TYR A 53 -9.10 10.72 -4.02
C TYR A 53 -9.72 9.33 -3.98
N CYS A 54 -8.98 8.29 -4.37
CA CYS A 54 -9.49 6.91 -4.39
C CYS A 54 -9.11 6.11 -3.14
N GLU A 55 -8.30 6.68 -2.25
CA GLU A 55 -7.83 6.08 -0.99
C GLU A 55 -7.00 4.78 -1.16
N GLU A 56 -6.66 4.41 -2.40
CA GLU A 56 -5.80 3.26 -2.69
C GLU A 56 -4.31 3.62 -2.56
N LEU A 57 -3.49 2.61 -2.29
CA LEU A 57 -2.05 2.73 -2.16
C LEU A 57 -1.38 2.47 -3.51
N PHE A 58 -0.44 3.34 -3.88
CA PHE A 58 0.33 3.28 -5.11
C PHE A 58 1.81 3.42 -4.81
N TYR A 59 2.68 3.11 -5.76
CA TYR A 59 4.06 3.59 -5.67
C TYR A 59 4.12 5.10 -5.81
N ASP A 60 5.14 5.71 -5.23
CA ASP A 60 5.43 7.14 -5.40
C ASP A 60 5.55 7.52 -6.89
N GLU A 61 6.11 6.64 -7.73
CA GLU A 61 6.21 6.87 -9.18
C GLU A 61 4.86 6.86 -9.94
N ASP A 62 3.83 6.21 -9.38
CA ASP A 62 2.47 6.17 -9.94
C ASP A 62 1.61 7.37 -9.49
N ILE A 63 2.13 8.16 -8.54
CA ILE A 63 1.56 9.46 -8.17
C ILE A 63 1.96 10.48 -9.23
N HIS A 64 0.98 10.86 -10.05
CA HIS A 64 1.20 11.82 -11.13
C HIS A 64 1.15 13.27 -10.67
N LEU A 65 0.49 13.52 -9.54
CA LEU A 65 0.30 14.86 -9.03
C LEU A 65 0.42 14.84 -7.51
N SER A 66 1.46 15.50 -7.01
CA SER A 66 1.63 15.80 -5.59
C SER A 66 1.73 17.31 -5.42
N ARG A 67 0.78 17.92 -4.71
CA ARG A 67 0.77 19.36 -4.46
C ARG A 67 0.23 19.65 -3.07
N ALA A 68 1.08 20.29 -2.26
CA ALA A 68 0.77 20.77 -0.91
C ALA A 68 0.04 19.72 -0.03
N GLY A 69 0.62 18.51 0.00
CA GLY A 69 0.16 17.40 0.83
C GLY A 69 -0.90 16.52 0.18
N VAL A 70 -1.45 16.89 -0.97
CA VAL A 70 -2.41 16.06 -1.73
C VAL A 70 -1.71 15.31 -2.85
N ASN A 71 -1.90 13.99 -2.87
CA ASN A 71 -1.37 13.03 -3.83
C ASN A 71 -2.51 12.42 -4.66
N LEU A 72 -2.43 12.51 -5.98
CA LEU A 72 -3.37 11.86 -6.89
C LEU A 72 -2.63 10.87 -7.78
N CYS A 73 -3.13 9.64 -7.84
CA CYS A 73 -2.68 8.64 -8.81
C CYS A 73 -2.98 9.11 -10.25
N GLY A 74 -2.27 8.56 -11.24
CA GLY A 74 -2.43 8.96 -12.64
C GLY A 74 -3.86 8.93 -13.18
N THR A 75 -4.70 8.00 -12.71
CA THR A 75 -6.12 7.96 -13.11
C THR A 75 -6.92 9.10 -12.49
N CYS A 76 -6.77 9.33 -11.19
CA CYS A 76 -7.46 10.42 -10.48
C CYS A 76 -6.99 11.78 -10.97
N ALA A 77 -5.69 11.97 -11.17
CA ALA A 77 -5.13 13.19 -11.74
C ALA A 77 -5.72 13.47 -13.11
N ARG A 78 -5.76 12.51 -14.05
CA ARG A 78 -6.32 12.75 -15.39
C ARG A 78 -7.83 13.05 -15.39
N LYS A 79 -8.60 12.40 -14.52
CA LYS A 79 -10.06 12.58 -14.47
C LYS A 79 -10.49 13.82 -13.70
N HIS A 80 -9.71 14.20 -12.68
CA HIS A 80 -10.15 15.17 -11.69
C HIS A 80 -9.19 16.34 -11.50
N ALA A 81 -7.98 16.38 -12.09
CA ALA A 81 -7.05 17.50 -11.84
C ALA A 81 -7.63 18.88 -12.20
N GLU A 82 -8.47 18.96 -13.22
CA GLU A 82 -9.16 20.21 -13.60
C GLU A 82 -10.39 20.52 -12.73
N ALA A 83 -10.99 19.50 -12.11
CA ALA A 83 -12.17 19.62 -11.25
C ALA A 83 -11.82 19.71 -9.75
N PHE A 84 -10.58 19.37 -9.39
CA PHE A 84 -10.09 19.44 -8.03
C PHE A 84 -9.91 20.92 -7.67
N ASP A 85 -10.65 21.39 -6.66
CA ASP A 85 -10.59 22.78 -6.23
C ASP A 85 -9.32 23.03 -5.41
N TRP A 86 -8.20 23.22 -6.12
CA TRP A 86 -6.87 23.47 -5.54
C TRP A 86 -6.82 24.69 -4.61
N ARG A 87 -7.85 25.55 -4.66
CA ARG A 87 -7.94 26.75 -3.82
C ARG A 87 -8.02 26.43 -2.32
N TRP A 88 -8.45 25.22 -1.94
CA TRP A 88 -8.49 24.79 -0.53
C TRP A 88 -7.13 24.42 0.06
N ILE A 89 -6.10 24.26 -0.78
CA ILE A 89 -4.79 23.79 -0.37
C ILE A 89 -3.79 24.96 -0.21
N GLU A 90 -4.06 26.11 -0.82
CA GLU A 90 -3.21 27.32 -0.74
C GLU A 90 -3.64 28.33 0.34
N ALA A 91 -4.59 27.97 1.22
CA ALA A 91 -5.12 28.82 2.27
C ALA A 91 -4.36 28.70 3.61
#